data_AF-A0A3M1GJJ9-F1
#
_entry.id   AF-A0A3M1GJJ9-F1
#
_cell.length_a   1.000
_cell.length_b   1.000
_cell.length_c   1.000
_cell.angle_alpha   90.00
_cell.angle_beta   90.00
_cell.angle_gamma   90.00
#
_symmetry.space_group_name_H-M   'P 1'
#
loop_
_entity.id
_entity.type
_entity.pdbx_description
1 polymer ?
#
loop_
_entity_poly.entity_id
_entity_poly.type
_entity_poly.pdbx_seq_one_letter_code
_entity_poly.pdbx_strand_id
1 'polypeptide(L)'
;MSQIAFVSHAIAAFAFCMLAVILICVWRRSAPGFWLILAAFASFLWALAVAAAASLFPDMLPLVPVLETVRTGAWVAFLISLLAAIWRLEERFSYAFLLALSVNAVFALLLIVDLGGWLGLFPAIAPAIAQVSPGLTLLYLLGRLAGAIGGLALVENLYRQTPSNNRWGIQLLCLGIGSIFVYDVFLYADALLFRGINADWYGARGVVNALMVPLVAVSAARNPSWKLDLHFSRRIVFHTFS
;
A
#
# COMPACT_ATOMS: atom_id res chain seq x y z
N MET A 1 -8.08 7.84 22.30
CA MET A 1 -8.61 7.20 21.07
C MET A 1 -9.77 6.30 21.47
N SER A 2 -10.75 6.09 20.58
CA SER A 2 -11.98 5.34 20.89
C SER A 2 -11.73 3.82 20.94
N GLN A 3 -12.54 3.09 21.71
CA GLN A 3 -12.56 1.61 21.72
C GLN A 3 -12.68 1.02 20.30
N ILE A 4 -13.35 1.74 19.41
CA ILE A 4 -13.51 1.40 18.00
C ILE A 4 -12.14 1.30 17.30
N ALA A 5 -11.25 2.28 17.50
CA ALA A 5 -9.92 2.28 16.89
C ALA A 5 -9.05 1.12 17.38
N PHE A 6 -9.16 0.73 18.65
CA PHE A 6 -8.46 -0.44 19.17
C PHE A 6 -8.93 -1.73 18.50
N VAL A 7 -10.24 -2.00 18.54
CA VAL A 7 -10.81 -3.26 18.03
C VAL A 7 -10.60 -3.38 16.52
N SER A 8 -10.84 -2.31 15.76
CA SER A 8 -10.69 -2.32 14.31
C SER A 8 -9.26 -2.63 13.85
N HIS A 9 -8.25 -2.04 14.50
CA HIS A 9 -6.85 -2.22 14.15
C HIS A 9 -6.29 -3.53 14.71
N ALA A 10 -6.80 -4.03 15.84
CA ALA A 10 -6.47 -5.37 16.32
C ALA A 10 -6.94 -6.45 15.33
N ILE A 11 -8.16 -6.32 14.78
CA ILE A 11 -8.67 -7.21 13.73
C ILE A 11 -7.78 -7.12 12.47
N ALA A 12 -7.41 -5.91 12.06
CA ALA A 12 -6.53 -5.70 10.91
C ALA A 12 -5.14 -6.33 11.13
N ALA A 13 -4.55 -6.14 12.31
CA ALA A 13 -3.27 -6.72 12.66
C ALA A 13 -3.33 -8.25 12.59
N PHE A 14 -4.35 -8.86 13.17
CA PHE A 14 -4.54 -10.31 13.09
C PHE A 14 -4.66 -10.79 11.64
N ALA A 15 -5.49 -10.13 10.83
CA ALA A 15 -5.70 -10.48 9.43
C ALA A 15 -4.41 -10.37 8.60
N PHE A 16 -3.65 -9.27 8.72
CA PHE A 16 -2.39 -9.10 8.00
C PHE A 16 -1.29 -10.03 8.51
N CYS A 17 -1.26 -10.36 9.80
CA CYS A 17 -0.34 -11.36 10.35
C CYS A 17 -0.61 -12.73 9.70
N MET A 18 -1.87 -13.16 9.69
CA MET A 18 -2.28 -14.40 9.04
C MET A 18 -1.95 -14.40 7.53
N LEU A 19 -2.21 -13.29 6.84
CA LEU A 19 -1.83 -13.12 5.43
C LEU A 19 -0.32 -13.26 5.23
N ALA A 20 0.49 -12.57 6.04
CA ALA A 20 1.95 -12.62 5.95
C ALA A 20 2.46 -14.07 6.15
N VAL A 21 1.92 -14.80 7.14
CA VAL A 21 2.26 -16.21 7.37
C VAL A 21 1.88 -17.07 6.16
N ILE A 22 0.65 -16.95 5.65
CA ILE A 22 0.19 -17.70 4.46
C ILE A 22 1.10 -17.42 3.26
N LEU A 23 1.42 -16.14 3.02
CA LEU A 23 2.27 -15.75 1.91
C LEU A 23 3.68 -16.31 2.05
N ILE A 24 4.28 -16.28 3.25
CA ILE A 24 5.59 -16.88 3.51
C ILE A 24 5.57 -18.39 3.23
N CYS A 25 4.51 -19.10 3.63
CA CYS A 25 4.37 -20.54 3.39
C CYS A 25 4.18 -20.91 1.91
N VAL A 26 3.47 -20.07 1.14
CA VAL A 26 3.15 -20.31 -0.28
C VAL A 26 4.20 -19.72 -1.22
N TRP A 27 5.12 -18.90 -0.71
CA TRP A 27 6.09 -18.15 -1.50
C TRP A 27 7.05 -19.03 -2.30
N ARG A 28 7.14 -18.77 -3.60
CA ARG A 28 8.03 -19.49 -4.54
C ARG A 28 9.27 -18.67 -4.96
N ARG A 29 9.80 -17.84 -4.05
CA ARG A 29 10.98 -16.97 -4.29
C ARG A 29 10.88 -16.04 -5.50
N SER A 30 9.68 -15.56 -5.83
CA SER A 30 9.50 -14.51 -6.83
C SER A 30 9.69 -13.12 -6.21
N ALA A 31 10.27 -12.20 -6.98
CA ALA A 31 10.47 -10.81 -6.53
C ALA A 31 9.16 -10.10 -6.15
N PRO A 32 8.05 -10.20 -6.93
CA PRO A 32 6.77 -9.61 -6.51
C PRO A 32 6.20 -10.24 -5.24
N GLY A 33 6.40 -11.55 -5.05
CA GLY A 33 5.98 -12.24 -3.83
C GLY A 33 6.68 -11.72 -2.57
N PHE A 34 7.97 -11.39 -2.67
CA PHE A 34 8.72 -10.78 -1.56
C PHE A 34 8.14 -9.41 -1.17
N TRP A 35 7.88 -8.54 -2.15
CA TRP A 35 7.29 -7.22 -1.88
C TRP A 35 5.89 -7.31 -1.29
N LEU A 36 5.10 -8.32 -1.68
CA LEU A 36 3.79 -8.54 -1.08
C LEU A 36 3.88 -8.97 0.39
N ILE A 37 4.82 -9.87 0.72
CA ILE A 37 5.08 -10.27 2.11
C ILE A 37 5.48 -9.04 2.94
N LEU A 38 6.39 -8.21 2.39
CA LEU A 38 6.83 -6.99 3.05
C LEU A 38 5.67 -6.00 3.26
N ALA A 39 4.79 -5.83 2.26
CA ALA A 39 3.61 -4.98 2.37
C ALA A 39 2.60 -5.49 3.41
N ALA A 40 2.36 -6.81 3.45
CA ALA A 40 1.51 -7.43 4.46
C ALA A 40 2.11 -7.27 5.87
N PHE A 41 3.42 -7.49 6.02
CA PHE A 41 4.11 -7.35 7.30
C PHE A 41 4.15 -5.89 7.79
N ALA A 42 4.43 -4.93 6.90
CA ALA A 42 4.37 -3.51 7.23
C ALA A 42 2.94 -3.08 7.63
N SER A 43 1.91 -3.62 6.97
CA SER A 43 0.51 -3.39 7.32
C SER A 43 0.15 -3.97 8.70
N PHE A 44 0.69 -5.15 9.04
CA PHE A 44 0.59 -5.74 10.37
C PHE A 44 1.21 -4.83 11.44
N LEU A 45 2.46 -4.39 11.24
CA LEU A 45 3.16 -3.53 12.21
C LEU A 45 2.43 -2.20 12.41
N TRP A 46 1.97 -1.57 11.33
CA TRP A 46 1.16 -0.35 11.41
C TRP A 46 -0.12 -0.57 12.21
N ALA A 47 -0.90 -1.61 11.89
CA ALA A 47 -2.15 -1.90 12.59
C ALA A 47 -1.91 -2.23 14.07
N LEU A 48 -0.85 -2.97 14.39
CA LEU A 48 -0.46 -3.27 15.76
C LEU A 48 -0.07 -2.00 16.52
N ALA A 49 0.71 -1.11 15.91
CA ALA A 49 1.10 0.15 16.53
C ALA A 49 -0.09 1.08 16.79
N VAL A 50 -1.07 1.15 15.88
CA VAL A 50 -2.30 1.92 16.10
C VAL A 50 -3.12 1.33 17.25
N ALA A 51 -3.29 0.01 17.29
CA ALA A 51 -4.02 -0.65 18.37
C ALA A 51 -3.32 -0.45 19.73
N ALA A 52 -1.99 -0.60 19.77
CA ALA A 52 -1.17 -0.35 20.96
C ALA A 52 -1.28 1.11 21.43
N ALA A 53 -1.15 2.07 20.51
CA ALA A 53 -1.28 3.50 20.80
C ALA A 53 -2.69 3.90 21.27
N ALA A 54 -3.73 3.18 20.84
CA ALA A 54 -5.10 3.49 21.20
C ALA A 54 -5.45 3.17 22.67
N SER A 55 -4.70 2.27 23.33
CA SER A 55 -5.08 1.73 24.65
C SER A 55 -3.90 1.55 25.61
N LEU A 56 -2.88 0.79 25.20
CA LEU A 56 -1.82 0.27 26.07
C LEU A 56 -0.63 1.22 26.19
N PHE A 57 -0.23 1.85 25.09
CA PHE A 57 0.99 2.63 24.99
C PHE A 57 0.79 3.91 24.17
N PRO A 58 0.12 4.94 24.72
CA PRO A 58 -0.11 6.21 24.01
C PRO A 58 1.17 6.87 23.48
N ASP A 59 2.32 6.61 24.13
CA ASP A 59 3.64 7.10 23.71
C ASP A 59 4.12 6.53 22.36
N MET A 60 3.52 5.43 21.88
CA MET A 60 3.81 4.88 20.55
C MET A 60 3.21 5.69 19.41
N LEU A 61 2.37 6.67 19.71
CA LEU A 61 1.58 7.34 18.71
C LEU A 61 2.42 8.11 17.65
N PRO A 62 3.59 8.71 17.96
CA PRO A 62 4.46 9.30 16.95
C PRO A 62 5.13 8.27 16.00
N LEU A 63 5.11 6.97 16.32
CA LEU A 63 5.60 5.90 15.44
C LEU A 63 4.59 5.53 14.35
N VAL A 64 3.29 5.80 14.57
CA VAL A 64 2.21 5.44 13.65
C VAL A 64 2.40 6.04 12.25
N PRO A 65 2.70 7.35 12.09
CA PRO A 65 2.95 7.95 10.76
C PRO A 65 4.11 7.31 10.00
N VAL A 66 5.20 6.95 10.71
CA VAL A 66 6.37 6.28 10.13
C VAL A 66 5.96 4.94 9.55
N LEU A 67 5.27 4.12 10.35
CA LEU A 67 4.79 2.81 9.92
C LEU A 67 3.77 2.92 8.80
N GLU A 68 2.96 3.98 8.80
CA GLU A 68 2.01 4.25 7.72
C GLU A 68 2.69 4.55 6.38
N THR A 69 3.80 5.30 6.40
CA THR A 69 4.61 5.55 5.21
C THR A 69 5.31 4.30 4.72
N VAL A 70 5.89 3.51 5.64
CA VAL A 70 6.50 2.21 5.30
C VAL A 70 5.48 1.27 4.68
N ARG A 71 4.28 1.18 5.27
CA ARG A 71 3.15 0.40 4.75
C ARG A 71 2.78 0.80 3.33
N THR A 72 2.53 2.08 3.12
CA THR A 72 2.09 2.62 1.83
C THR A 72 3.19 2.44 0.77
N GLY A 73 4.44 2.74 1.12
CA GLY A 73 5.60 2.53 0.26
C GLY A 73 5.78 1.06 -0.14
N ALA A 74 5.56 0.12 0.78
CA ALA A 74 5.63 -1.31 0.49
C ALA A 74 4.54 -1.79 -0.48
N TRP A 75 3.30 -1.32 -0.34
CA TRP A 75 2.23 -1.60 -1.32
C TRP A 75 2.55 -1.04 -2.70
N VAL A 76 3.07 0.17 -2.75
CA VAL A 76 3.48 0.82 -3.99
C VAL A 76 4.65 0.10 -4.65
N ALA A 77 5.67 -0.29 -3.87
CA ALA A 77 6.79 -1.08 -4.36
C ALA A 77 6.33 -2.44 -4.90
N PHE A 78 5.36 -3.08 -4.25
CA PHE A 78 4.73 -4.29 -4.76
C PHE A 78 4.04 -4.06 -6.12
N LEU A 79 3.21 -3.02 -6.26
CA LEU A 79 2.56 -2.69 -7.53
C LEU A 79 3.59 -2.40 -8.63
N ILE A 80 4.61 -1.59 -8.34
CA ILE A 80 5.70 -1.30 -9.28
C ILE A 80 6.42 -2.58 -9.67
N SER A 81 6.67 -3.51 -8.75
CA SER A 81 7.32 -4.78 -9.06
C SER A 81 6.51 -5.64 -10.04
N LEU A 82 5.17 -5.56 -9.99
CA LEU A 82 4.28 -6.21 -10.95
C LEU A 82 4.29 -5.50 -12.30
N LEU A 83 4.16 -4.16 -12.33
CA LEU A 83 4.22 -3.41 -13.59
C LEU A 83 5.58 -3.52 -14.28
N ALA A 84 6.68 -3.50 -13.52
CA ALA A 84 8.02 -3.66 -14.06
C ALA A 84 8.21 -5.03 -14.73
N ALA A 85 7.56 -6.08 -14.24
CA ALA A 85 7.57 -7.39 -14.89
C ALA A 85 6.84 -7.34 -16.25
N ILE A 86 5.80 -6.53 -16.40
CA ILE A 86 5.07 -6.31 -17.66
C ILE A 86 5.91 -5.45 -18.63
N TRP A 87 6.43 -4.30 -18.17
CA TRP A 87 7.18 -3.37 -19.02
C TRP A 87 8.51 -3.90 -19.54
N ARG A 88 9.15 -4.83 -18.81
CA ARG A 88 10.33 -5.54 -19.31
C ARG A 88 10.07 -6.31 -20.60
N LEU A 89 8.83 -6.71 -20.85
CA LEU A 89 8.44 -7.43 -22.07
C LEU A 89 8.17 -6.48 -23.25
N GLU A 90 7.88 -5.21 -22.99
CA GLU A 90 7.54 -4.20 -23.99
C GLU A 90 8.73 -3.28 -24.37
N GLU A 91 9.95 -3.58 -23.90
CA GLU A 91 11.15 -2.72 -24.04
C GLU A 91 11.00 -1.28 -23.50
N ARG A 92 10.02 -1.03 -22.62
CA ARG A 92 9.73 0.29 -22.03
C ARG A 92 10.46 0.55 -20.72
N PHE A 93 11.67 0.01 -20.56
CA PHE A 93 12.39 -0.03 -19.29
C PHE A 93 12.67 1.36 -18.68
N SER A 94 12.91 2.38 -19.52
CA SER A 94 13.18 3.75 -19.06
C SER A 94 12.01 4.38 -18.29
N TYR A 95 10.77 4.09 -18.69
CA TYR A 95 9.58 4.61 -17.98
C TYR A 95 9.40 3.95 -16.61
N ALA A 96 9.66 2.63 -16.54
CA ALA A 96 9.60 1.88 -15.29
C ALA A 96 10.57 2.43 -14.24
N PHE A 97 11.80 2.71 -14.67
CA PHE A 97 12.85 3.25 -13.82
C PHE A 97 12.52 4.67 -13.34
N LEU A 98 12.11 5.56 -14.25
CA LEU A 98 11.77 6.94 -13.90
C LEU A 98 10.57 7.01 -12.96
N LEU A 99 9.54 6.18 -13.17
CA LEU A 99 8.39 6.10 -12.27
C LEU A 99 8.79 5.55 -10.90
N ALA A 100 9.57 4.48 -10.86
CA ALA A 100 10.07 3.93 -9.61
C ALA A 100 10.90 4.97 -8.85
N LEU A 101 11.76 5.72 -9.54
CA LEU A 101 12.61 6.74 -8.93
C LEU A 101 11.79 7.90 -8.35
N SER A 102 10.84 8.45 -9.12
CA SER A 102 10.01 9.57 -8.68
C SER A 102 9.14 9.20 -7.48
N VAL A 103 8.53 8.02 -7.53
CA VAL A 103 7.71 7.49 -6.45
C VAL A 103 8.55 7.22 -5.19
N ASN A 104 9.72 6.59 -5.33
CA ASN A 104 10.64 6.38 -4.20
C ASN A 104 11.12 7.70 -3.59
N ALA A 105 11.38 8.73 -4.39
CA ALA A 105 11.79 10.04 -3.88
C ALA A 105 10.70 10.70 -3.03
N VAL A 106 9.44 10.62 -3.46
CA VAL A 106 8.29 11.15 -2.69
C VAL A 106 8.12 10.40 -1.37
N PHE A 107 8.16 9.06 -1.39
CA PHE A 107 8.03 8.27 -0.16
C PHE A 107 9.23 8.43 0.78
N ALA A 108 10.46 8.59 0.25
CA ALA A 108 11.64 8.88 1.05
C ALA A 108 11.50 10.24 1.76
N LEU A 109 11.00 11.27 1.06
CA LEU A 109 10.75 12.57 1.66
C LEU A 109 9.68 12.48 2.78
N LEU A 110 8.57 11.79 2.54
CA LEU A 110 7.54 11.56 3.56
C LEU A 110 8.11 10.83 4.78
N LEU A 111 8.95 9.81 4.55
CA LEU A 111 9.58 9.04 5.62
C LEU A 111 10.54 9.89 6.45
N ILE A 112 11.34 10.77 5.81
CA ILE A 112 12.20 11.72 6.51
C ILE A 112 11.38 12.66 7.40
N VAL A 113 10.26 13.17 6.88
CA VAL A 113 9.34 14.03 7.64
C VAL A 113 8.76 13.27 8.84
N ASP A 114 8.29 12.03 8.65
CA ASP A 114 7.75 11.20 9.72
C ASP A 114 8.79 10.85 10.79
N LEU A 115 10.01 10.46 10.38
CA LEU A 115 11.11 10.17 11.30
C LEU A 115 11.54 11.41 12.07
N GLY A 116 11.59 12.57 11.42
CA GLY A 116 11.89 13.83 12.11
C GLY A 116 10.80 14.19 13.13
N GLY A 117 9.54 13.88 12.84
CA GLY A 117 8.45 13.98 13.81
C GLY A 117 8.61 13.02 14.99
N TRP A 118 8.94 11.75 14.73
CA TRP A 118 9.17 10.75 15.76
C TRP A 118 10.36 11.08 16.68
N LEU A 119 11.45 11.61 16.12
CA LEU A 119 12.64 12.04 16.87
C LEU A 119 12.46 13.39 17.59
N GLY A 120 11.29 14.03 17.48
CA GLY A 120 11.02 15.34 18.08
C GLY A 120 11.75 16.51 17.42
N LEU A 121 12.36 16.29 16.25
CA LEU A 121 13.06 17.32 15.46
C LEU A 121 12.09 18.29 14.79
N PHE A 122 10.89 17.80 14.47
CA PHE A 122 9.78 18.63 14.03
C PHE A 122 8.60 18.43 14.99
N PRO A 123 7.94 19.49 15.48
CA PRO A 123 6.70 19.38 16.26
C PRO A 123 5.51 18.83 15.43
N ALA A 124 5.77 18.32 14.22
CA ALA A 124 4.83 18.25 13.12
C ALA A 124 3.77 17.13 13.22
N ILE A 125 3.92 16.11 14.06
CA ILE A 125 3.19 14.84 13.81
C ILE A 125 2.83 14.06 15.08
N ALA A 126 2.64 14.75 16.19
CA ALA A 126 1.73 14.26 17.22
C ALA A 126 0.30 14.68 16.81
N PRO A 127 -0.77 13.94 17.16
CA PRO A 127 -2.16 14.27 16.90
C PRO A 127 -2.62 15.50 17.69
N ALA A 128 -1.71 16.16 18.40
CA ALA A 128 -1.83 17.55 18.78
C ALA A 128 -1.51 18.44 17.55
N ILE A 129 -2.41 18.42 16.55
CA ILE A 129 -2.36 19.19 15.29
C ILE A 129 -2.61 20.70 15.54
N ALA A 130 -2.21 21.24 16.69
CA ALA A 130 -2.61 22.57 17.16
C ALA A 130 -1.46 23.57 17.33
N GLN A 131 -0.20 23.18 17.14
CA GLN A 131 0.97 24.02 17.49
C GLN A 131 1.98 24.20 16.34
N VAL A 132 1.67 23.74 15.13
CA VAL A 132 2.57 23.77 13.96
C VAL A 132 2.07 24.79 12.94
N SER A 133 2.97 25.34 12.13
CA SER A 133 2.59 26.25 11.03
C SER A 133 1.55 25.57 10.12
N PRO A 134 0.37 26.20 9.90
CA PRO A 134 -0.72 25.61 9.11
C PRO A 134 -0.31 25.14 7.71
N GLY A 135 0.71 25.77 7.12
CA GLY A 135 1.24 25.41 5.80
C GLY A 135 1.95 24.05 5.76
N LEU A 136 2.68 23.66 6.81
CA LEU A 136 3.37 22.37 6.84
C LEU A 136 2.39 21.20 7.00
N THR A 137 1.36 21.36 7.83
CA THR A 137 0.29 20.37 7.96
C THR A 137 -0.45 20.18 6.64
N LEU A 138 -0.74 21.26 5.91
CA LEU A 138 -1.36 21.19 4.59
C LEU A 138 -0.48 20.43 3.59
N LEU A 139 0.81 20.77 3.50
CA LEU A 139 1.74 20.12 2.58
C LEU A 139 1.89 18.63 2.89
N TYR A 140 1.94 18.26 4.17
CA TYR A 140 1.99 16.87 4.62
C TYR A 140 0.75 16.08 4.18
N LEU A 141 -0.46 16.61 4.44
CA LEU A 141 -1.71 15.97 4.04
C LEU A 141 -1.84 15.87 2.51
N LEU A 142 -1.39 16.88 1.77
CA LEU A 142 -1.33 16.84 0.30
C LEU A 142 -0.38 15.75 -0.19
N GLY A 143 0.78 15.57 0.45
CA GLY A 143 1.72 14.50 0.13
C GLY A 143 1.13 13.11 0.37
N ARG A 144 0.42 12.92 1.49
CA ARG A 144 -0.30 11.67 1.79
C ARG A 144 -1.41 11.38 0.77
N LEU A 145 -2.21 12.41 0.43
CA LEU A 145 -3.25 12.30 -0.58
C LEU A 145 -2.67 11.97 -1.95
N ALA A 146 -1.61 12.67 -2.38
CA ALA A 146 -0.93 12.42 -3.64
C ALA A 146 -0.36 10.99 -3.70
N GLY A 147 0.20 10.49 -2.60
CA GLY A 147 0.64 9.10 -2.47
C GLY A 147 -0.50 8.10 -2.63
N ALA A 148 -1.66 8.37 -2.03
CA ALA A 148 -2.84 7.52 -2.14
C ALA A 148 -3.41 7.50 -3.58
N ILE A 149 -3.50 8.67 -4.22
CA ILE A 149 -3.90 8.80 -5.63
C ILE A 149 -2.91 8.09 -6.55
N GLY A 150 -1.60 8.25 -6.31
CA GLY A 150 -0.55 7.55 -7.05
C GLY A 150 -0.66 6.03 -6.92
N GLY A 151 -0.92 5.52 -5.72
CA GLY A 151 -1.21 4.11 -5.48
C GLY A 151 -2.42 3.61 -6.27
N LEU A 152 -3.51 4.38 -6.28
CA LEU A 152 -4.71 4.04 -7.06
C LEU A 152 -4.44 4.05 -8.58
N ALA A 153 -3.68 5.04 -9.07
CA ALA A 153 -3.27 5.09 -10.47
C ALA A 153 -2.39 3.89 -10.87
N LEU A 154 -1.52 3.41 -9.97
CA LEU A 154 -0.75 2.18 -10.19
C LEU A 154 -1.63 0.94 -10.25
N VAL A 155 -2.67 0.85 -9.40
CA VAL A 155 -3.66 -0.24 -9.45
C VAL A 155 -4.42 -0.21 -10.77
N GLU A 156 -4.85 0.96 -11.21
CA GLU A 156 -5.53 1.13 -12.49
C GLU A 156 -4.63 0.73 -13.66
N ASN A 157 -3.38 1.19 -13.65
CA ASN A 157 -2.39 0.83 -14.67
C ASN A 157 -2.14 -0.69 -14.69
N LEU A 158 -2.02 -1.34 -13.52
CA LEU A 158 -1.89 -2.79 -13.43
C LEU A 158 -3.08 -3.51 -14.10
N TYR A 159 -4.29 -3.05 -13.80
CA TYR A 159 -5.51 -3.64 -14.35
C TYR A 159 -5.61 -3.44 -15.87
N ARG A 160 -5.32 -2.23 -16.36
CA ARG A 160 -5.37 -1.89 -17.79
C ARG A 160 -4.32 -2.62 -18.60
N GLN A 161 -3.11 -2.77 -18.07
CA GLN A 161 -1.99 -3.42 -18.75
C GLN A 161 -2.10 -4.95 -18.73
N THR A 162 -2.96 -5.54 -17.90
CA THR A 162 -3.16 -6.99 -17.88
C THR A 162 -4.14 -7.42 -18.97
N PRO A 163 -3.74 -8.32 -19.89
CA PRO A 163 -4.61 -8.81 -20.94
C PRO A 163 -5.80 -9.59 -20.36
N SER A 164 -6.92 -9.57 -21.08
CA SER A 164 -8.22 -10.12 -20.66
C SER A 164 -8.14 -11.55 -20.11
N ASN A 165 -7.31 -12.40 -20.72
CA ASN A 165 -7.14 -13.79 -20.31
C ASN A 165 -6.54 -13.96 -18.90
N ASN A 166 -5.76 -12.99 -18.43
CA ASN A 166 -5.10 -13.04 -17.12
C ASN A 166 -5.78 -12.16 -16.06
N ARG A 167 -6.84 -11.40 -16.43
CA ARG A 167 -7.55 -10.50 -15.51
C ARG A 167 -8.21 -11.22 -14.35
N TRP A 168 -8.63 -12.47 -14.55
CA TRP A 168 -9.29 -13.24 -13.50
C TRP A 168 -8.41 -13.49 -12.27
N GLY A 169 -7.08 -13.56 -12.48
CA GLY A 169 -6.10 -13.75 -11.41
C GLY A 169 -5.80 -12.47 -10.61
N ILE A 170 -5.86 -11.30 -11.24
CA ILE A 170 -5.46 -10.02 -10.63
C ILE A 170 -6.64 -9.15 -10.16
N GLN A 171 -7.86 -9.38 -10.64
CA GLN A 171 -9.02 -8.53 -10.32
C GLN A 171 -9.27 -8.40 -8.81
N LEU A 172 -9.08 -9.49 -8.05
CA LEU A 172 -9.25 -9.50 -6.59
C LEU A 172 -8.12 -8.74 -5.89
N LEU A 173 -6.91 -8.78 -6.44
CA LEU A 173 -5.78 -8.00 -5.96
C LEU A 173 -6.03 -6.51 -6.17
N CYS A 174 -6.42 -6.13 -7.39
CA CYS A 174 -6.74 -4.75 -7.73
C CYS A 174 -7.91 -4.24 -6.89
N LEU A 175 -8.93 -5.07 -6.63
CA LEU A 175 -10.03 -4.71 -5.76
C LEU A 175 -9.54 -4.51 -4.32
N GLY A 176 -8.80 -5.47 -3.75
CA GLY A 176 -8.29 -5.37 -2.38
C GLY A 176 -7.38 -4.17 -2.16
N ILE A 177 -6.33 -4.02 -2.98
CA ILE A 177 -5.36 -2.92 -2.86
C ILE A 177 -6.00 -1.59 -3.27
N GLY A 178 -6.82 -1.58 -4.32
CA GLY A 178 -7.55 -0.40 -4.77
C GLY A 178 -8.46 0.15 -3.68
N SER A 179 -9.19 -0.72 -2.96
CA SER A 179 -10.02 -0.30 -1.83
C SER A 179 -9.22 0.31 -0.69
N ILE A 180 -8.00 -0.19 -0.40
CA ILE A 180 -7.11 0.42 0.60
C ILE A 180 -6.78 1.86 0.18
N PHE A 181 -6.36 2.06 -1.07
CA PHE A 181 -6.00 3.40 -1.56
C PHE A 181 -7.21 4.33 -1.72
N VAL A 182 -8.37 3.84 -2.13
CA VAL A 182 -9.62 4.63 -2.20
C VAL A 182 -10.01 5.13 -0.81
N TYR A 183 -9.90 4.29 0.22
CA TYR A 183 -10.16 4.71 1.59
C TYR A 183 -9.16 5.77 2.05
N ASP A 184 -7.88 5.61 1.72
CA ASP A 184 -6.83 6.58 2.07
C ASP A 184 -7.07 7.93 1.35
N VAL A 185 -7.48 7.93 0.08
CA VAL A 185 -7.87 9.15 -0.64
C VAL A 185 -9.02 9.85 0.07
N PHE A 186 -10.07 9.10 0.44
CA PHE A 186 -11.21 9.65 1.16
C PHE A 186 -10.80 10.26 2.50
N LEU A 187 -10.02 9.52 3.31
CA LEU A 187 -9.55 9.96 4.62
C LEU A 187 -8.72 11.26 4.52
N TYR A 188 -7.80 11.33 3.57
CA TYR A 188 -6.92 12.49 3.43
C TYR A 188 -7.61 13.68 2.77
N ALA A 189 -8.57 13.45 1.88
CA ALA A 189 -9.41 14.52 1.33
C ALA A 189 -10.30 15.15 2.41
N ASP A 190 -10.94 14.33 3.26
CA ASP A 190 -11.70 14.79 4.44
C ASP A 190 -10.79 15.59 5.39
N ALA A 191 -9.60 15.07 5.67
CA ALA A 191 -8.65 15.73 6.55
C ALA A 191 -8.17 17.10 6.01
N LEU A 192 -8.03 17.25 4.70
CA LEU A 192 -7.70 18.52 4.07
C LEU A 192 -8.85 19.52 4.16
N LEU A 193 -10.09 19.06 3.96
CA LEU A 193 -11.29 19.90 4.00
C LEU A 193 -11.54 20.46 5.41
N PHE A 194 -11.41 19.61 6.43
CA PHE A 194 -11.65 19.97 7.82
C PHE A 194 -10.38 20.35 8.61
N ARG A 195 -9.23 20.41 7.92
CA ARG A 195 -7.90 20.74 8.50
C ARG A 195 -7.50 19.88 9.69
N GLY A 196 -7.91 18.61 9.69
CA GLY A 196 -7.64 17.67 10.76
C GLY A 196 -8.18 16.29 10.44
N ILE A 197 -7.52 15.25 10.94
CA ILE A 197 -7.96 13.87 10.73
C ILE A 197 -9.10 13.56 11.69
N ASN A 198 -10.27 13.18 11.16
CA ASN A 198 -11.37 12.69 11.95
C ASN A 198 -11.02 11.34 12.60
N ALA A 199 -11.11 11.27 13.93
CA ALA A 199 -10.76 10.08 14.70
C ALA A 199 -11.65 8.85 14.39
N ASP A 200 -12.91 9.07 14.02
CA ASP A 200 -13.83 7.99 13.69
C ASP A 200 -13.50 7.38 12.32
N TRP A 201 -13.19 8.22 11.33
CA TRP A 201 -12.72 7.75 10.02
C TRP A 201 -11.36 7.06 10.11
N TYR A 202 -10.44 7.59 10.94
CA TYR A 202 -9.17 6.91 11.19
C TYR A 202 -9.41 5.57 11.89
N GLY A 203 -10.31 5.54 12.90
CA GLY A 203 -10.69 4.34 13.63
C GLY A 203 -11.28 3.24 12.76
N ALA A 204 -12.20 3.56 11.84
CA ALA A 204 -12.83 2.57 10.96
C ALA A 204 -11.87 1.93 9.94
N ARG A 205 -10.74 2.58 9.63
CA ARG A 205 -9.75 2.15 8.64
C ARG A 205 -9.23 0.73 8.88
N GLY A 206 -9.08 0.32 10.14
CA GLY A 206 -8.66 -1.03 10.51
C GLY A 206 -9.56 -2.11 9.91
N VAL A 207 -10.88 -2.03 10.13
CA VAL A 207 -11.84 -3.02 9.62
C VAL A 207 -11.84 -3.03 8.09
N VAL A 208 -11.80 -1.86 7.45
CA VAL A 208 -11.77 -1.75 5.98
C VAL A 208 -10.56 -2.50 5.42
N ASN A 209 -9.38 -2.29 6.00
CA ASN A 209 -8.17 -3.00 5.55
C ASN A 209 -8.24 -4.51 5.83
N ALA A 210 -8.81 -4.92 6.96
CA ALA A 210 -9.01 -6.33 7.29
C ALA A 210 -9.90 -7.07 6.28
N LEU A 211 -10.94 -6.41 5.77
CA LEU A 211 -11.83 -6.97 4.74
C LEU A 211 -11.12 -7.17 3.38
N MET A 212 -10.04 -6.44 3.13
CA MET A 212 -9.27 -6.57 1.87
C MET A 212 -8.29 -7.73 1.91
N VAL A 213 -7.86 -8.16 3.11
CA VAL A 213 -6.95 -9.30 3.30
C VAL A 213 -7.40 -10.58 2.57
N PRO A 214 -8.65 -11.07 2.71
CA PRO A 214 -9.07 -12.28 2.01
C PRO A 214 -9.01 -12.14 0.48
N LEU A 215 -9.29 -10.95 -0.07
CA LEU A 215 -9.19 -10.70 -1.51
C LEU A 215 -7.74 -10.84 -2.01
N VAL A 216 -6.79 -10.26 -1.25
CA VAL A 216 -5.36 -10.38 -1.53
C VAL A 216 -4.89 -11.84 -1.37
N ALA A 217 -5.32 -12.53 -0.30
CA ALA A 217 -4.97 -13.92 -0.04
C ALA A 217 -5.43 -14.85 -1.19
N VAL A 218 -6.69 -14.70 -1.63
CA VAL A 218 -7.24 -15.51 -2.73
C VAL A 218 -6.51 -15.21 -4.05
N SER A 219 -6.18 -13.95 -4.33
CA SER A 219 -5.38 -13.62 -5.52
C SER A 219 -3.97 -14.26 -5.47
N ALA A 220 -3.30 -14.17 -4.31
CA ALA A 220 -2.00 -14.79 -4.11
C ALA A 220 -2.02 -16.32 -4.25
N ALA A 221 -3.07 -16.97 -3.73
CA ALA A 221 -3.28 -18.41 -3.87
C ALA A 221 -3.55 -18.83 -5.32
N ARG A 222 -4.25 -17.99 -6.10
CA ARG A 222 -4.54 -18.24 -7.53
C ARG A 222 -3.31 -18.10 -8.42
N ASN A 223 -2.35 -17.23 -8.06
CA ASN A 223 -1.11 -17.06 -8.81
C ASN A 223 0.14 -16.97 -7.91
N PRO A 224 0.60 -18.09 -7.32
CA PRO A 224 1.72 -18.10 -6.36
C PRO A 224 3.07 -17.68 -6.96
N SER A 225 3.23 -17.88 -8.26
CA SER A 225 4.48 -17.54 -8.94
C SER A 225 4.54 -16.04 -9.27
N TRP A 226 3.42 -15.33 -9.20
CA TRP A 226 3.24 -13.97 -9.70
C TRP A 226 3.72 -13.81 -11.15
N LYS A 227 3.82 -14.93 -11.89
CA LYS A 227 4.06 -14.92 -13.32
C LYS A 227 2.72 -14.63 -13.94
N LEU A 228 2.57 -13.44 -14.49
CA LEU A 228 1.58 -13.25 -15.54
C LEU A 228 2.05 -14.16 -16.67
N ASP A 229 1.46 -15.36 -16.77
CA ASP A 229 1.67 -16.24 -17.91
C ASP A 229 1.10 -15.52 -19.14
N LEU A 230 1.90 -14.62 -19.68
CA LEU A 230 1.73 -14.02 -21.00
C LEU A 230 2.26 -15.02 -22.05
N HIS A 231 2.00 -16.32 -21.82
CA HIS A 231 2.17 -17.37 -22.81
C HIS A 231 1.01 -17.28 -23.82
N PHE A 232 1.03 -16.24 -24.65
CA PHE A 232 0.32 -16.27 -25.93
C PHE A 232 1.30 -15.96 -27.06
N SER A 233 1.74 -17.08 -27.65
CA SER A 233 2.05 -17.28 -29.05
C SER A 233 3.09 -16.36 -29.69
N ARG A 234 4.37 -16.71 -29.51
CA ARG A 234 5.25 -16.84 -30.68
C ARG A 234 5.17 -18.28 -31.21
N ARG A 235 3.96 -18.74 -31.57
CA ARG A 235 3.84 -19.66 -32.71
C ARG A 235 3.81 -18.76 -33.95
N ILE A 236 4.97 -18.20 -34.30
CA ILE A 236 5.25 -18.02 -35.72
C ILE A 236 5.52 -19.44 -36.20
N VAL A 237 4.44 -20.15 -36.50
CA VAL A 237 4.47 -21.29 -37.38
C VAL A 237 4.87 -20.70 -38.72
N PHE A 238 6.16 -20.79 -39.07
CA PHE A 238 6.55 -20.76 -40.46
C PHE A 238 6.04 -22.06 -41.09
N HIS A 239 4.76 -22.08 -41.46
CA HIS A 239 4.25 -22.94 -42.52
C HIS A 239 3.82 -22.02 -43.65
N THR A 240 4.72 -21.82 -44.61
CA THR A 240 4.33 -21.66 -46.01
C THR A 240 5.56 -21.95 -46.89
N PHE A 241 5.61 -23.22 -47.28
CA PHE A 241 5.97 -23.84 -48.57
C PHE A 241 7.33 -23.62 -49.24
N SER A 242 7.91 -24.78 -49.56
CA SER A 242 8.54 -25.16 -50.85
C SER A 242 9.70 -24.30 -51.33
#